data_AF-A0A7C7NQC8-F1
#
_entry.id   AF-A0A7C7NQC8-F1
#
_cell.length_a   1.000
_cell.length_b   1.000
_cell.length_c   1.000
_cell.angle_alpha   90.00
_cell.angle_beta   90.00
_cell.angle_gamma   90.00
#
_symmetry.space_group_name_H-M   'P 1'
#
loop_
_entity.id
_entity.type
_entity.pdbx_description
1 polymer ?
#
loop_
_entity_poly.entity_id
_entity_poly.type
_entity_poly.pdbx_seq_one_letter_code
_entity_poly.pdbx_strand_id
1 'polypeptide(L)'
;TYEDFERSPILGWHEDYVFQQPQLDRVLREGLERWPSVELRLGSEVTDLGSIDARFVVACDGASSSIRRSLGIGLSDLGFDQHWLVVDLMVDGDADLPTVIQQVCDPQRPATYVPSAHGHHRWEFRLMEGESHEEFQIHTKVRELLRPWVSDDVGEIVRAAVYRFHAVVAERWRDGRFFLAGDSAHQMPPFTGQGMCSGIRDAANLAWKLKSVFQYGSPETLLDSYEPERRDHVERCIAMAIEAGRLVSGQVAELPPPDVNDADRWSRLPPLTEGIFSSGNDTRIGHQARQPRVLVNEKQALLDEVGGPDWYLVSRVPCETGGWCRTILADDLVDSDGDVELLLAGRAAVLVRPDRYLFGSADDDSIGELVGAAKRLIGIATA
;
A
#
# COMPACT_ATOMS: atom_id res chain seq x y z
N THR A 1 5.18 -1.49 29.59
CA THR A 1 4.62 -0.17 29.19
C THR A 1 4.26 -0.26 27.70
N TYR A 2 3.57 0.73 27.11
CA TYR A 2 3.30 0.70 25.66
C TYR A 2 4.58 0.72 24.80
N GLU A 3 5.71 1.04 25.41
CA GLU A 3 7.04 1.10 24.80
C GLU A 3 7.71 -0.27 24.62
N ASP A 4 7.19 -1.34 25.22
CA ASP A 4 7.79 -2.69 25.16
C ASP A 4 7.20 -3.57 24.04
N PHE A 5 6.35 -3.02 23.18
CA PHE A 5 5.67 -3.79 22.14
C PHE A 5 6.52 -3.86 20.85
N GLU A 6 7.38 -4.87 20.77
CA GLU A 6 8.19 -5.15 19.59
C GLU A 6 7.46 -6.08 18.61
N ARG A 7 7.13 -5.58 17.41
CA ARG A 7 6.69 -6.43 16.28
C ARG A 7 7.90 -6.91 15.50
N SER A 8 7.97 -8.21 15.26
CA SER A 8 8.96 -8.77 14.35
C SER A 8 8.53 -8.55 12.89
N PRO A 9 9.40 -7.98 12.04
CA PRO A 9 9.20 -7.91 10.59
C PRO A 9 8.82 -9.28 9.98
N ILE A 10 7.61 -9.42 9.44
CA ILE A 10 7.20 -10.68 8.80
C ILE A 10 7.77 -10.79 7.38
N LEU A 11 7.95 -9.68 6.68
CA LEU A 11 8.34 -9.69 5.26
C LEU A 11 9.81 -9.35 5.00
N GLY A 12 10.66 -9.30 6.04
CA GLY A 12 12.07 -8.90 5.91
C GLY A 12 12.31 -7.38 5.91
N TRP A 13 11.25 -6.59 6.14
CA TRP A 13 11.29 -5.13 6.29
C TRP A 13 10.34 -4.66 7.40
N HIS A 14 10.56 -3.46 7.94
CA HIS A 14 9.64 -2.86 8.91
C HIS A 14 8.25 -2.69 8.30
N GLU A 15 7.21 -2.98 9.08
CA GLU A 15 5.84 -2.98 8.60
C GLU A 15 5.27 -1.57 8.43
N ASP A 16 5.85 -0.62 9.14
CA ASP A 16 5.51 0.78 9.11
C ASP A 16 6.78 1.64 9.09
N TYR A 17 6.68 2.76 8.39
CA TYR A 17 7.69 3.80 8.33
C TYR A 17 6.96 5.12 8.54
N VAL A 18 7.40 5.91 9.52
CA VAL A 18 6.84 7.24 9.73
C VAL A 18 7.69 8.28 9.02
N PHE A 19 7.06 9.03 8.12
CA PHE A 19 7.70 10.08 7.35
C PHE A 19 6.67 11.16 6.97
N GLN A 20 7.19 12.32 6.54
CA GLN A 20 6.36 13.39 6.01
C GLN A 20 6.08 13.14 4.52
N GLN A 21 4.81 13.00 4.15
CA GLN A 21 4.41 12.76 2.75
C GLN A 21 5.01 13.75 1.72
N PRO A 22 5.10 15.08 1.98
CA PRO A 22 5.74 16.00 1.04
C PRO A 22 7.20 15.67 0.72
N GLN A 23 7.91 15.00 1.65
CA GLN A 23 9.28 14.54 1.41
C GLN A 23 9.29 13.32 0.47
N LEU A 24 8.37 12.37 0.67
CA LEU A 24 8.21 11.23 -0.24
C LEU A 24 7.84 11.71 -1.66
N ASP A 25 6.88 12.63 -1.77
CA ASP A 25 6.46 13.19 -3.07
C ASP A 25 7.63 13.84 -3.82
N ARG A 26 8.51 14.54 -3.08
CA ARG A 26 9.74 15.11 -3.64
C ARG A 26 10.67 14.03 -4.16
N VAL A 27 10.95 13.00 -3.35
CA VAL A 27 11.83 11.88 -3.73
C VAL A 27 11.29 11.13 -4.95
N LEU A 28 9.97 10.91 -5.01
CA LEU A 28 9.32 10.26 -6.16
C LEU A 28 9.44 11.14 -7.42
N ARG A 29 9.27 12.46 -7.29
CA ARG A 29 9.38 13.42 -8.39
C ARG A 29 10.80 13.51 -8.92
N GLU A 30 11.79 13.67 -8.05
CA GLU A 30 13.22 13.65 -8.41
C GLU A 30 13.58 12.29 -9.04
N GLY A 31 12.97 11.21 -8.55
CA GLY A 31 13.13 9.87 -9.10
C GLY A 31 12.69 9.71 -10.55
N LEU A 32 11.87 10.62 -11.09
CA LEU A 32 11.49 10.61 -12.51
C LEU A 32 12.68 10.94 -13.42
N GLU A 33 13.72 11.63 -12.93
CA GLU A 33 14.93 11.96 -13.70
C GLU A 33 15.68 10.72 -14.18
N ARG A 34 15.47 9.56 -13.53
CA ARG A 34 16.00 8.26 -13.97
C ARG A 34 15.42 7.80 -15.30
N TRP A 35 14.32 8.40 -15.76
CA TRP A 35 13.54 7.94 -16.91
C TRP A 35 13.39 9.05 -17.96
N PRO A 36 14.27 9.11 -18.98
CA PRO A 36 14.18 10.11 -20.05
C PRO A 36 12.86 10.08 -20.85
N SER A 37 12.14 8.97 -20.78
CA SER A 37 10.84 8.76 -21.42
C SER A 37 9.64 9.28 -20.60
N VAL A 38 9.87 9.85 -19.42
CA VAL A 38 8.81 10.41 -18.57
C VAL A 38 8.81 11.93 -18.69
N GLU A 39 7.66 12.49 -19.06
CA GLU A 39 7.42 13.93 -19.08
C GLU A 39 6.51 14.33 -17.92
N LEU A 40 6.99 15.21 -17.03
CA LEU A 40 6.20 15.78 -15.94
C LEU A 40 5.71 17.19 -16.30
N ARG A 41 4.39 17.38 -16.35
CA ARG A 41 3.76 18.69 -16.58
C ARG A 41 3.00 19.16 -15.34
N LEU A 42 3.63 20.03 -14.56
CA LEU A 42 3.00 20.66 -13.39
C LEU A 42 2.12 21.85 -13.80
N GLY A 43 1.13 22.19 -12.96
CA GLY A 43 0.18 23.27 -13.26
C GLY A 43 -0.73 22.98 -14.46
N SER A 44 -0.86 21.71 -14.84
CA SER A 44 -1.73 21.24 -15.92
C SER A 44 -2.94 20.53 -15.34
N GLU A 45 -4.14 20.87 -15.82
CA GLU A 45 -5.39 20.25 -15.41
C GLU A 45 -6.08 19.62 -16.64
N VAL A 46 -6.53 18.37 -16.48
CA VAL A 46 -7.33 17.70 -17.49
C VAL A 46 -8.76 18.25 -17.43
N THR A 47 -9.17 18.96 -18.48
CA THR A 47 -10.50 19.57 -18.60
C THR A 47 -11.41 18.88 -19.62
N ASP A 48 -10.81 18.16 -20.59
CA ASP A 48 -11.50 17.35 -21.58
C ASP A 48 -10.78 16.00 -21.75
N LEU A 49 -11.50 14.89 -21.61
CA LEU A 49 -10.95 13.54 -21.81
C LEU A 49 -10.75 13.22 -23.30
N GLY A 50 -11.51 13.87 -24.19
CA GLY A 50 -11.43 13.68 -25.63
C GLY A 50 -10.13 14.19 -26.24
N SER A 51 -9.47 15.17 -25.61
CA SER A 51 -8.20 15.73 -26.07
C SER A 51 -6.97 14.92 -25.70
N ILE A 52 -7.12 13.85 -24.92
CA ILE A 52 -5.98 13.02 -24.46
C ILE A 52 -5.62 11.99 -25.54
N ASP A 53 -4.53 12.25 -26.25
CA ASP A 53 -3.90 11.32 -27.19
C ASP A 53 -2.95 10.37 -26.46
N ALA A 54 -3.51 9.28 -25.93
CA ALA A 54 -2.78 8.21 -25.27
C ALA A 54 -3.51 6.88 -25.45
N ARG A 55 -2.74 5.78 -25.57
CA ARG A 55 -3.32 4.42 -25.65
C ARG A 55 -4.02 4.02 -24.35
N PHE A 56 -3.47 4.43 -23.20
CA PHE A 56 -4.05 4.22 -21.87
C PHE A 56 -3.89 5.49 -21.03
N VAL A 57 -4.85 5.73 -20.14
CA VAL A 57 -4.85 6.85 -19.19
C VAL A 57 -5.11 6.29 -17.80
N VAL A 58 -4.23 6.58 -16.84
CA VAL A 58 -4.42 6.19 -15.43
C VAL A 58 -4.68 7.46 -14.63
N ALA A 59 -5.91 7.57 -14.10
CA ALA A 59 -6.34 8.69 -13.29
C ALA A 59 -5.88 8.48 -11.85
N CYS A 60 -4.85 9.23 -11.44
CA CYS A 60 -4.36 9.30 -10.06
C CYS A 60 -4.67 10.69 -9.46
N ASP A 61 -5.82 11.26 -9.80
CA ASP A 61 -6.22 12.66 -9.54
C ASP A 61 -6.98 12.86 -8.21
N GLY A 62 -6.84 11.93 -7.28
CA GLY A 62 -7.28 12.08 -5.89
C GLY A 62 -8.77 11.81 -5.63
N ALA A 63 -9.18 11.99 -4.37
CA ALA A 63 -10.54 11.73 -3.88
C ALA A 63 -11.63 12.44 -4.70
N SER A 64 -11.32 13.68 -5.08
CA SER A 64 -12.16 14.57 -5.89
C SER A 64 -11.95 14.37 -7.40
N SER A 65 -11.50 13.20 -7.84
CA SER A 65 -11.22 12.86 -9.25
C SER A 65 -12.24 13.43 -10.22
N SER A 66 -11.79 14.36 -11.08
CA SER A 66 -12.59 14.92 -12.16
C SER A 66 -12.75 13.90 -13.28
N ILE A 67 -11.73 13.08 -13.52
CA ILE A 67 -11.74 12.04 -14.55
C ILE A 67 -12.82 10.99 -14.22
N ARG A 68 -12.86 10.47 -12.99
CA ARG A 68 -13.91 9.51 -12.56
C ARG A 68 -15.31 10.07 -12.82
N ARG A 69 -15.55 11.33 -12.44
CA ARG A 69 -16.86 11.98 -12.64
C ARG A 69 -17.20 12.17 -14.12
N SER A 70 -16.22 12.59 -14.94
CA SER A 70 -16.41 12.76 -16.39
C SER A 70 -16.69 11.45 -17.11
N LEU A 71 -16.20 10.32 -16.59
CA LEU A 71 -16.54 8.97 -17.05
C LEU A 71 -17.91 8.47 -16.53
N GLY A 72 -18.60 9.25 -15.69
CA GLY A 72 -19.87 8.85 -15.09
C GLY A 72 -19.76 7.65 -14.14
N ILE A 73 -18.59 7.45 -13.52
CA ILE A 73 -18.35 6.36 -12.58
C ILE A 73 -18.74 6.82 -11.16
N GLY A 74 -19.72 6.14 -10.56
CA GLY A 74 -20.17 6.39 -9.20
C GLY A 74 -19.20 5.89 -8.13
N LEU A 75 -19.52 6.20 -6.88
CA LEU A 75 -18.86 5.68 -5.69
C LEU A 75 -19.87 4.90 -4.85
N SER A 76 -19.52 3.66 -4.49
CA SER A 76 -20.24 2.85 -3.52
C SER A 76 -19.78 3.21 -2.11
N ASP A 77 -20.71 3.64 -1.26
CA ASP A 77 -20.48 3.93 0.17
C ASP A 77 -20.45 2.63 0.98
N LEU A 78 -19.41 2.48 1.81
CA LEU A 78 -19.18 1.32 2.68
C LEU A 78 -19.58 1.58 4.14
N GLY A 79 -20.29 2.67 4.42
CA GLY A 79 -20.96 2.93 5.69
C GLY A 79 -20.06 3.55 6.75
N PHE A 80 -19.07 4.35 6.35
CA PHE A 80 -18.25 5.13 7.28
C PHE A 80 -18.08 6.56 6.78
N ASP A 81 -18.52 7.51 7.60
CA ASP A 81 -18.46 8.93 7.30
C ASP A 81 -18.35 9.75 8.59
N GLN A 82 -17.19 10.36 8.80
CA GLN A 82 -16.90 11.18 9.98
C GLN A 82 -16.03 12.37 9.61
N HIS A 83 -16.17 13.49 10.32
CA HIS A 83 -15.27 14.63 10.20
C HIS A 83 -14.21 14.59 11.30
N TRP A 84 -12.95 14.81 10.93
CA TRP A 84 -11.81 14.80 11.82
C TRP A 84 -10.93 16.01 11.57
N LEU A 85 -10.58 16.71 12.64
CA LEU A 85 -9.60 17.78 12.65
C LEU A 85 -8.21 17.18 12.72
N VAL A 86 -7.38 17.42 11.71
CA VAL A 86 -5.96 17.09 11.72
C VAL A 86 -5.17 18.34 12.07
N VAL A 87 -4.31 18.20 13.07
CA VAL A 87 -3.45 19.25 13.61
C VAL A 87 -2.01 18.78 13.54
N ASP A 88 -1.15 19.55 12.88
CA ASP A 88 0.30 19.29 12.83
C ASP A 88 1.03 20.39 13.60
N LEU A 89 1.89 19.99 14.55
CA LEU A 89 2.82 20.88 15.23
C LEU A 89 4.26 20.56 14.82
N MET A 90 5.06 21.60 14.68
CA MET A 90 6.52 21.50 14.69
C MET A 90 7.02 21.87 16.08
N VAL A 91 7.70 20.95 16.74
CA VAL A 91 8.23 21.08 18.10
C VAL A 91 9.74 21.11 18.04
N ASP A 92 10.34 22.14 18.67
CA ASP A 92 11.77 22.23 18.85
C ASP A 92 12.18 21.57 20.17
N GLY A 93 13.15 20.65 20.12
CA GLY A 93 13.67 19.97 21.31
C GLY A 93 12.78 18.82 21.80
N ASP A 94 12.95 18.45 23.06
CA ASP A 94 12.18 17.39 23.72
C ASP A 94 10.97 18.02 24.44
N ALA A 95 9.77 17.56 24.08
CA ALA A 95 8.50 18.03 24.66
C ALA A 95 7.82 16.98 25.55
N ASP A 96 8.53 15.92 25.97
CA ASP A 96 7.99 14.83 26.80
C ASP A 96 6.71 14.22 26.19
N LEU A 97 6.67 14.16 24.87
CA LEU A 97 5.56 13.59 24.10
C LEU A 97 5.81 12.09 23.83
N PRO A 98 4.76 11.27 23.67
CA PRO A 98 4.94 9.85 23.40
C PRO A 98 5.74 9.60 22.11
N THR A 99 6.52 8.52 22.10
CA THR A 99 7.38 8.12 20.97
C THR A 99 6.70 7.12 20.03
N VAL A 100 5.52 6.61 20.42
CA VAL A 100 4.72 5.66 19.66
C VAL A 100 3.42 6.29 19.17
N ILE A 101 2.85 5.74 18.10
CA ILE A 101 1.51 6.09 17.64
C ILE A 101 0.50 5.66 18.73
N GLN A 102 -0.41 6.56 19.09
CA GLN A 102 -1.45 6.29 20.09
C GLN A 102 -2.84 6.50 19.50
N GLN A 103 -3.72 5.54 19.74
CA GLN A 103 -5.15 5.66 19.52
C GLN A 103 -5.83 5.88 20.87
N VAL A 104 -6.44 7.05 21.06
CA VAL A 104 -7.16 7.43 22.28
C VAL A 104 -8.63 7.12 22.09
N CYS A 105 -9.07 6.03 22.72
CA CYS A 105 -10.44 5.55 22.69
C CYS A 105 -11.32 6.23 23.77
N ASP A 106 -11.30 7.56 23.86
CA ASP A 106 -12.19 8.32 24.73
C ASP A 106 -13.46 8.72 23.95
N PRO A 107 -14.66 8.21 24.29
CA PRO A 107 -15.90 8.58 23.60
C PRO A 107 -16.21 10.08 23.60
N GLN A 108 -15.68 10.86 24.55
CA GLN A 108 -15.89 12.31 24.60
C GLN A 108 -14.97 13.08 23.65
N ARG A 109 -13.80 12.51 23.33
CA ARG A 109 -12.86 13.06 22.37
C ARG A 109 -11.96 11.96 21.79
N PRO A 110 -12.45 11.18 20.82
CA PRO A 110 -11.60 10.22 20.12
C PRO A 110 -10.46 10.96 19.45
N ALA A 111 -9.24 10.46 19.66
CA ALA A 111 -8.06 11.11 19.11
C ALA A 111 -7.01 10.10 18.64
N THR A 112 -6.23 10.51 17.64
CA THR A 112 -5.01 9.80 17.22
C THR A 112 -3.83 10.73 17.41
N TYR A 113 -2.75 10.22 17.98
CA TYR A 113 -1.47 10.92 18.06
C TYR A 113 -0.41 10.15 17.27
N VAL A 114 0.33 10.86 16.40
CA VAL A 114 1.39 10.31 15.56
C VAL A 114 2.65 11.16 15.72
N PRO A 115 3.69 10.63 16.39
CA PRO A 115 5.02 11.24 16.34
C PRO A 115 5.63 10.99 14.97
N SER A 116 6.27 11.99 14.38
CA SER A 116 6.92 11.91 13.07
C SER A 116 8.33 12.51 13.11
N ALA A 117 9.09 12.30 12.03
CA ALA A 117 10.46 12.75 11.91
C ALA A 117 10.62 14.28 12.09
N HIS A 118 11.78 14.68 12.62
CA HIS A 118 12.23 16.07 12.74
C HIS A 118 11.32 16.97 13.58
N GLY A 119 10.76 16.44 14.69
CA GLY A 119 9.92 17.21 15.62
C GLY A 119 8.52 17.50 15.08
N HIS A 120 8.07 16.78 14.05
CA HIS A 120 6.70 16.88 13.57
C HIS A 120 5.79 15.97 14.37
N HIS A 121 4.72 16.52 14.94
CA HIS A 121 3.72 15.77 15.70
C HIS A 121 2.34 16.02 15.13
N ARG A 122 1.58 14.95 14.91
CA ARG A 122 0.22 15.02 14.40
C ARG A 122 -0.78 14.57 15.47
N TRP A 123 -1.85 15.33 15.59
CA TRP A 123 -3.07 14.91 16.25
C TRP A 123 -4.21 14.87 15.26
N GLU A 124 -5.09 13.90 15.43
CA GLU A 124 -6.37 13.81 14.74
C GLU A 124 -7.45 13.79 15.81
N PHE A 125 -8.39 14.72 15.78
CA PHE A 125 -9.50 14.79 16.71
C PHE A 125 -10.81 14.63 15.96
N ARG A 126 -11.66 13.71 16.40
CA ARG A 126 -13.02 13.62 15.84
C ARG A 126 -13.79 14.90 16.14
N LEU A 127 -14.49 15.45 15.14
CA LEU A 127 -15.47 16.51 15.36
C LEU A 127 -16.72 15.92 16.01
N MET A 128 -17.13 16.54 17.10
CA MET A 128 -18.32 16.18 17.87
C MET A 128 -19.55 16.93 17.34
N GLU A 129 -20.73 16.48 17.74
CA GLU A 129 -21.98 17.14 17.37
C GLU A 129 -21.98 18.60 17.85
N GLY A 130 -22.30 19.52 16.95
CA GLY A 130 -22.28 20.96 17.22
C GLY A 130 -20.95 21.66 16.93
N GLU A 131 -19.89 20.92 16.60
CA GLU A 131 -18.62 21.49 16.14
C GLU A 131 -18.62 21.67 14.61
N SER A 132 -17.99 22.74 14.14
CA SER A 132 -17.95 23.11 12.73
C SER A 132 -16.52 23.26 12.20
N HIS A 133 -16.39 23.25 10.88
CA HIS A 133 -15.10 23.38 10.21
C HIS A 133 -14.48 24.76 10.45
N GLU A 134 -15.30 25.81 10.47
CA GLU A 134 -14.84 27.20 10.63
C GLU A 134 -14.24 27.46 12.01
N GLU A 135 -14.76 26.80 13.05
CA GLU A 135 -14.31 27.00 14.43
C GLU A 135 -12.84 26.64 14.66
N PHE A 136 -12.33 25.65 13.95
CA PHE A 136 -10.94 25.18 14.09
C PHE A 136 -9.96 25.83 13.12
N GLN A 137 -10.42 26.77 12.28
CA GLN A 137 -9.52 27.72 11.61
C GLN A 137 -8.88 28.70 12.62
N ILE A 138 -9.48 28.82 13.81
CA ILE A 138 -8.97 29.64 14.90
C ILE A 138 -8.05 28.80 15.79
N HIS A 139 -6.76 29.11 15.78
CA HIS A 139 -5.74 28.35 16.53
C HIS A 139 -6.00 28.29 18.05
N THR A 140 -6.79 29.20 18.62
CA THR A 140 -7.16 29.16 20.05
C THR A 140 -7.91 27.88 20.42
N LYS A 141 -8.91 27.46 19.63
CA LYS A 141 -9.64 26.20 19.88
C LYS A 141 -8.76 24.98 19.66
N VAL A 142 -7.84 25.05 18.71
CA VAL A 142 -6.83 24.00 18.49
C VAL A 142 -5.94 23.84 19.73
N ARG A 143 -5.46 24.95 20.32
CA ARG A 143 -4.67 24.91 21.56
C ARG A 143 -5.46 24.33 22.73
N GLU A 144 -6.74 24.66 22.86
CA GLU A 144 -7.61 24.07 23.90
C GLU A 144 -7.66 22.53 23.83
N LEU A 145 -7.73 21.96 22.62
CA LEU A 145 -7.69 20.51 22.41
C LEU A 145 -6.32 19.88 22.69
N LEU A 146 -5.24 20.63 22.48
CA LEU A 146 -3.86 20.15 22.68
C LEU A 146 -3.41 20.20 24.14
N ARG A 147 -4.02 21.02 25.00
CA ARG A 147 -3.64 21.18 26.42
C ARG A 147 -3.44 19.90 27.22
N PRO A 148 -4.23 18.82 27.02
CA PRO A 148 -4.00 17.55 27.70
C PRO A 148 -2.68 16.85 27.30
N TRP A 149 -2.12 17.23 26.16
CA TRP A 149 -0.94 16.62 25.56
C TRP A 149 0.32 17.48 25.73
N VAL A 150 0.18 18.79 25.57
CA VAL A 150 1.30 19.72 25.52
C VAL A 150 0.88 21.12 25.96
N SER A 151 1.79 21.89 26.57
CA SER A 151 1.49 23.26 26.98
C SER A 151 1.30 24.21 25.79
N ASP A 152 0.53 25.28 26.01
CA ASP A 152 0.10 26.23 24.95
C ASP A 152 1.28 26.91 24.23
N ASP A 153 2.44 27.02 24.89
CA ASP A 153 3.66 27.66 24.41
C ASP A 153 4.60 26.74 23.62
N VAL A 154 4.31 25.44 23.56
CA VAL A 154 5.16 24.46 22.87
C VAL A 154 4.72 24.28 21.41
N GLY A 155 5.73 24.34 20.53
CA GLY A 155 5.62 24.07 19.10
C GLY A 155 4.80 25.10 18.31
N GLU A 156 5.00 25.11 17.01
CA GLU A 156 4.23 25.91 16.06
C GLU A 156 3.15 25.06 15.39
N ILE A 157 1.90 25.52 15.37
CA ILE A 157 0.84 24.89 14.58
C ILE A 157 1.11 25.21 13.10
N VAL A 158 1.55 24.20 12.35
CA VAL A 158 1.81 24.32 10.89
C VAL A 158 0.63 23.85 10.05
N ARG A 159 -0.31 23.12 10.66
CA ARG A 159 -1.57 22.71 10.02
C ARG A 159 -2.70 22.59 11.02
N ALA A 160 -3.88 23.06 10.63
CA ALA A 160 -5.16 22.72 11.23
C ALA A 160 -6.20 22.62 10.11
N ALA A 161 -6.68 21.42 9.82
CA ALA A 161 -7.62 21.18 8.73
C ALA A 161 -8.61 20.08 9.07
N VAL A 162 -9.88 20.32 8.77
CA VAL A 162 -10.91 19.28 8.92
C VAL A 162 -11.01 18.49 7.63
N TYR A 163 -10.95 17.17 7.78
CA TYR A 163 -11.11 16.21 6.71
C TYR A 163 -12.34 15.36 6.94
N ARG A 164 -12.93 14.88 5.85
CA ARG A 164 -14.00 13.90 5.86
C ARG A 164 -13.39 12.52 5.67
N PHE A 165 -13.44 11.69 6.70
CA PHE A 165 -13.02 10.30 6.66
C PHE A 165 -14.17 9.47 6.11
N HIS A 166 -14.07 9.15 4.82
CA HIS A 166 -15.10 8.48 4.06
C HIS A 166 -14.60 7.13 3.55
N ALA A 167 -15.45 6.11 3.61
CA ALA A 167 -15.16 4.79 3.06
C ALA A 167 -15.96 4.56 1.77
N VAL A 168 -15.30 4.71 0.62
CA VAL A 168 -15.94 4.58 -0.70
C VAL A 168 -15.06 3.86 -1.69
N VAL A 169 -15.69 3.17 -2.64
CA VAL A 169 -15.00 2.50 -3.75
C VAL A 169 -15.73 2.81 -5.06
N ALA A 170 -14.98 3.12 -6.12
CA ALA A 170 -15.52 3.36 -7.44
C ALA A 170 -16.24 2.12 -7.99
N GLU A 171 -17.38 2.33 -8.62
CA GLU A 171 -18.21 1.24 -9.16
C GLU A 171 -17.49 0.43 -10.25
N ARG A 172 -16.60 1.08 -11.01
CA ARG A 172 -15.72 0.50 -12.02
C ARG A 172 -14.35 1.17 -11.94
N TRP A 173 -13.29 0.40 -12.12
CA TRP A 173 -11.91 0.90 -12.09
C TRP A 173 -11.30 0.99 -13.49
N ARG A 174 -12.00 0.46 -14.50
CA ARG A 174 -11.66 0.58 -15.91
C ARG A 174 -12.88 1.01 -16.74
N ASP A 175 -12.66 1.93 -17.68
CA ASP A 175 -13.58 2.25 -18.76
C ASP A 175 -12.81 2.37 -20.09
N GLY A 176 -12.82 1.29 -20.87
CA GLY A 176 -12.03 1.18 -22.09
C GLY A 176 -10.52 1.37 -21.84
N ARG A 177 -10.02 2.55 -22.21
CA ARG A 177 -8.60 2.93 -22.04
C ARG A 177 -8.28 3.67 -20.75
N PHE A 178 -9.30 4.05 -19.98
CA PHE A 178 -9.15 4.79 -18.73
C PHE A 178 -9.12 3.82 -17.55
N PHE A 179 -8.22 4.06 -16.62
CA PHE A 179 -8.07 3.34 -15.35
C PHE A 179 -8.12 4.33 -14.20
N LEU A 180 -8.65 3.90 -13.05
CA LEU A 180 -8.59 4.66 -11.79
C LEU A 180 -7.58 3.96 -10.87
N ALA A 181 -6.76 4.72 -10.13
CA ALA A 181 -5.82 4.18 -9.14
C ALA A 181 -5.63 5.13 -7.94
N GLY A 182 -5.48 4.56 -6.74
CA GLY A 182 -5.42 5.34 -5.49
C GLY A 182 -6.75 6.02 -5.17
N ASP A 183 -6.69 7.24 -4.61
CA ASP A 183 -7.87 7.95 -4.11
C ASP A 183 -8.96 8.25 -5.16
N SER A 184 -8.61 8.20 -6.45
CA SER A 184 -9.61 8.30 -7.53
C SER A 184 -10.51 7.07 -7.59
N ALA A 185 -10.00 5.90 -7.21
CA ALA A 185 -10.68 4.61 -7.21
C ALA A 185 -11.28 4.25 -5.84
N HIS A 186 -10.66 4.64 -4.74
CA HIS A 186 -11.14 4.28 -3.39
C HIS A 186 -10.68 5.26 -2.33
N GLN A 187 -11.47 5.45 -1.28
CA GLN A 187 -11.09 6.25 -0.11
C GLN A 187 -11.34 5.40 1.14
N MET A 188 -10.47 5.58 2.13
CA MET A 188 -10.54 4.82 3.36
C MET A 188 -10.27 5.69 4.58
N PRO A 189 -10.92 5.41 5.72
CA PRO A 189 -10.59 6.07 6.97
C PRO A 189 -9.11 5.81 7.34
N PRO A 190 -8.33 6.81 7.76
CA PRO A 190 -6.88 6.69 7.93
C PRO A 190 -6.44 5.96 9.22
N PHE A 191 -7.33 5.23 9.90
CA PHE A 191 -7.01 4.56 11.17
C PHE A 191 -5.94 3.45 11.07
N THR A 192 -5.66 2.96 9.87
CA THR A 192 -4.66 1.91 9.61
C THR A 192 -3.53 2.35 8.67
N GLY A 193 -3.49 3.64 8.28
CA GLY A 193 -2.45 4.18 7.41
C GLY A 193 -2.39 3.56 6.00
N GLN A 194 -3.48 2.98 5.50
CA GLN A 194 -3.46 2.19 4.25
C GLN A 194 -3.81 2.95 2.96
N GLY A 195 -4.21 4.22 3.01
CA GLY A 195 -4.64 4.98 1.82
C GLY A 195 -3.55 5.05 0.74
N MET A 196 -2.46 5.76 1.05
CA MET A 196 -1.28 5.86 0.17
C MET A 196 -0.68 4.49 -0.16
N CYS A 197 -0.57 3.60 0.84
CA CYS A 197 -0.03 2.26 0.66
C CYS A 197 -0.84 1.47 -0.38
N SER A 198 -2.17 1.58 -0.37
CA SER A 198 -3.05 0.92 -1.33
C SER A 198 -2.94 1.55 -2.72
N GLY A 199 -2.84 2.87 -2.83
CA GLY A 199 -2.59 3.55 -4.11
C GLY A 199 -1.25 3.15 -4.76
N ILE A 200 -0.19 2.98 -3.96
CA ILE A 200 1.10 2.46 -4.45
C ILE A 200 0.94 1.03 -4.96
N ARG A 201 0.20 0.17 -4.25
CA ARG A 201 -0.07 -1.21 -4.69
C ARG A 201 -0.90 -1.26 -5.98
N ASP A 202 -1.83 -0.33 -6.14
CA ASP A 202 -2.60 -0.20 -7.38
C ASP A 202 -1.70 0.13 -8.57
N ALA A 203 -0.82 1.12 -8.40
CA ALA A 203 0.15 1.52 -9.42
C ALA A 203 1.11 0.35 -9.75
N ALA A 204 1.64 -0.34 -8.74
CA ALA A 204 2.52 -1.49 -8.94
C ALA A 204 1.82 -2.63 -9.71
N ASN A 205 0.57 -2.95 -9.34
CA ASN A 205 -0.22 -4.00 -9.98
C ASN A 205 -0.55 -3.67 -11.45
N LEU A 206 -0.91 -2.42 -11.75
CA LEU A 206 -1.23 -2.02 -13.12
C LEU A 206 0.04 -1.88 -14.00
N ALA A 207 1.13 -1.36 -13.43
CA ALA A 207 2.36 -1.06 -14.17
C ALA A 207 2.96 -2.30 -14.86
N TRP A 208 3.03 -3.44 -14.16
CA TRP A 208 3.61 -4.65 -14.75
C TRP A 208 2.71 -5.27 -15.82
N LYS A 209 1.40 -5.15 -15.69
CA LYS A 209 0.44 -5.62 -16.70
C LYS A 209 0.54 -4.77 -17.97
N LEU A 210 0.63 -3.45 -17.82
CA LEU A 210 0.91 -2.54 -18.93
C LEU A 210 2.24 -2.85 -19.59
N LYS A 211 3.32 -3.03 -18.81
CA LYS A 211 4.62 -3.46 -19.33
C LYS A 211 4.51 -4.76 -20.12
N SER A 212 3.73 -5.73 -19.63
CA SER A 212 3.54 -7.01 -20.31
C SER A 212 2.84 -6.87 -21.66
N VAL A 213 1.83 -6.01 -21.76
CA VAL A 213 1.16 -5.67 -23.03
C VAL A 213 2.12 -5.00 -24.00
N PHE A 214 2.90 -4.01 -23.54
CA PHE A 214 3.78 -3.23 -24.42
C PHE A 214 5.06 -3.95 -24.84
N GLN A 215 5.70 -4.67 -23.91
CA GLN A 215 7.03 -5.25 -24.10
C GLN A 215 6.98 -6.74 -24.50
N TYR A 216 6.03 -7.50 -23.95
CA TYR A 216 5.95 -8.95 -24.14
C TYR A 216 4.79 -9.38 -25.06
N GLY A 217 4.04 -8.43 -25.61
CA GLY A 217 2.93 -8.71 -26.53
C GLY A 217 1.75 -9.41 -25.86
N SER A 218 1.60 -9.27 -24.54
CA SER A 218 0.46 -9.84 -23.80
C SER A 218 -0.85 -9.22 -24.29
N PRO A 219 -1.97 -9.97 -24.30
CA PRO A 219 -3.25 -9.43 -24.69
C PRO A 219 -3.73 -8.33 -23.73
N GLU A 220 -4.43 -7.31 -24.24
CA GLU A 220 -4.98 -6.24 -23.40
C GLU A 220 -6.01 -6.74 -22.36
N THR A 221 -6.56 -7.95 -22.55
CA THR A 221 -7.42 -8.62 -21.57
C THR A 221 -6.68 -8.95 -20.27
N LEU A 222 -5.33 -9.00 -20.27
CA LEU A 222 -4.55 -9.10 -19.04
C LEU A 222 -4.86 -7.92 -18.09
N LEU A 223 -5.13 -6.73 -18.63
CA LEU A 223 -5.44 -5.53 -17.84
C LEU A 223 -6.79 -5.63 -17.13
N ASP A 224 -7.71 -6.50 -17.59
CA ASP A 224 -9.00 -6.72 -16.94
C ASP A 224 -8.86 -7.39 -15.56
N SER A 225 -7.72 -8.02 -15.28
CA SER A 225 -7.43 -8.57 -13.95
C SER A 225 -7.12 -7.51 -12.90
N TYR A 226 -6.88 -6.24 -13.29
CA TYR A 226 -6.52 -5.17 -12.36
C TYR A 226 -7.61 -4.90 -11.32
N GLU A 227 -8.85 -4.66 -11.76
CA GLU A 227 -9.97 -4.36 -10.87
C GLU A 227 -10.27 -5.50 -9.89
N PRO A 228 -10.55 -6.75 -10.31
CA PRO A 228 -10.90 -7.82 -9.38
C PRO A 228 -9.76 -8.15 -8.40
N GLU A 229 -8.50 -8.05 -8.82
CA GLU A 229 -7.36 -8.23 -7.90
C GLU A 229 -7.32 -7.15 -6.81
N ARG A 230 -7.47 -5.88 -7.20
CA ARG A 230 -7.23 -4.76 -6.28
C ARG A 230 -8.46 -4.36 -5.48
N ARG A 231 -9.65 -4.41 -6.07
CA ARG A 231 -10.90 -4.02 -5.42
C ARG A 231 -11.15 -4.83 -4.16
N ASP A 232 -11.11 -6.15 -4.27
CA ASP A 232 -11.36 -7.06 -3.16
C ASP A 232 -10.34 -6.90 -2.02
N HIS A 233 -9.06 -6.75 -2.35
CA HIS A 233 -8.03 -6.41 -1.36
C HIS A 233 -8.29 -5.07 -0.68
N VAL A 234 -8.63 -4.02 -1.43
CA VAL A 234 -8.90 -2.69 -0.90
C VAL A 234 -10.15 -2.68 -0.01
N GLU A 235 -11.22 -3.34 -0.42
CA GLU A 235 -12.46 -3.44 0.37
C GLU A 235 -12.19 -4.13 1.72
N ARG A 236 -11.35 -5.18 1.75
CA ARG A 236 -10.90 -5.78 3.02
C ARG A 236 -10.05 -4.85 3.87
N CYS A 237 -9.12 -4.09 3.27
CA CYS A 237 -8.36 -3.07 3.99
C CYS A 237 -9.26 -1.96 4.56
N ILE A 238 -10.27 -1.54 3.80
CA ILE A 238 -11.28 -0.57 4.25
C ILE A 238 -12.06 -1.15 5.42
N ALA A 239 -12.50 -2.40 5.35
CA ALA A 239 -13.21 -3.05 6.45
C ALA A 239 -12.37 -3.07 7.74
N MET A 240 -11.08 -3.39 7.64
CA MET A 240 -10.14 -3.30 8.77
C MET A 240 -10.03 -1.87 9.32
N ALA A 241 -9.97 -0.86 8.44
CA ALA A 241 -9.89 0.55 8.84
C ALA A 241 -11.18 1.05 9.51
N ILE A 242 -12.35 0.64 9.01
CA ILE A 242 -13.65 0.93 9.61
C ILE A 242 -13.73 0.34 11.01
N GLU A 243 -13.29 -0.91 11.17
CA GLU A 243 -13.30 -1.56 12.48
C GLU A 243 -12.36 -0.85 13.46
N ALA A 244 -11.15 -0.50 13.04
CA ALA A 244 -10.24 0.32 13.84
C ALA A 244 -10.89 1.67 14.24
N GLY A 245 -11.60 2.33 13.32
CA GLY A 245 -12.32 3.56 13.61
C GLY A 245 -13.46 3.40 14.63
N ARG A 246 -14.16 2.26 14.62
CA ARG A 246 -15.17 1.92 15.63
C ARG A 246 -14.54 1.68 17.00
N LEU A 247 -13.38 1.01 17.06
CA LEU A 247 -12.61 0.83 18.28
C LEU A 247 -12.24 2.19 18.89
N VAL A 248 -11.63 3.06 18.07
CA VAL A 248 -11.20 4.40 18.47
C VAL A 248 -12.39 5.26 18.92
N SER A 249 -13.54 5.11 18.26
CA SER A 249 -14.76 5.84 18.61
C SER A 249 -15.51 5.27 19.82
N GLY A 250 -15.01 4.23 20.48
CA GLY A 250 -15.68 3.58 21.63
C GLY A 250 -16.99 2.89 21.25
N GLN A 251 -17.15 2.48 19.98
CA GLN A 251 -18.37 1.87 19.46
C GLN A 251 -18.37 0.33 19.56
N VAL A 252 -17.37 -0.25 20.22
CA VAL A 252 -17.29 -1.69 20.47
C VAL A 252 -17.58 -2.02 21.93
N ALA A 253 -18.19 -3.17 22.17
CA ALA A 253 -18.48 -3.64 23.52
C ALA A 253 -17.23 -4.21 24.22
N GLU A 254 -16.36 -4.86 23.46
CA GLU A 254 -15.12 -5.47 23.93
C GLU A 254 -13.97 -5.13 22.97
N LEU A 255 -12.80 -4.84 23.53
CA LEU A 255 -11.59 -4.62 22.74
C LEU A 255 -11.08 -5.97 22.22
N PRO A 256 -10.61 -6.04 20.96
CA PRO A 256 -9.98 -7.24 20.45
C PRO A 256 -8.72 -7.57 21.25
N PRO A 257 -8.30 -8.85 21.30
CA PRO A 257 -7.00 -9.19 21.87
C PRO A 257 -5.90 -8.43 21.12
N PRO A 258 -4.80 -8.08 21.80
CA PRO A 258 -3.67 -7.43 21.15
C PRO A 258 -3.16 -8.31 20.01
N ASP A 259 -2.76 -7.67 18.91
CA ASP A 259 -2.04 -8.38 17.86
C ASP A 259 -0.71 -8.89 18.44
N VAL A 260 -0.34 -10.13 18.17
CA VAL A 260 0.90 -10.74 18.70
C VAL A 260 1.76 -11.25 17.55
N ASN A 261 3.06 -11.43 17.81
CA ASN A 261 3.95 -12.07 16.86
C ASN A 261 3.56 -13.54 16.71
N ASP A 262 2.93 -13.85 15.59
CA ASP A 262 2.53 -15.20 15.18
C ASP A 262 3.53 -15.69 14.13
N ALA A 263 4.27 -16.75 14.46
CA ALA A 263 5.33 -17.30 13.62
C ALA A 263 4.79 -17.90 12.31
N ASP A 264 3.53 -18.34 12.30
CA ASP A 264 2.89 -18.95 11.13
C ASP A 264 2.20 -17.89 10.25
N ARG A 265 2.10 -16.64 10.72
CA ARG A 265 1.48 -15.56 9.96
C ARG A 265 2.39 -15.10 8.83
N TRP A 266 1.86 -15.10 7.61
CA TRP A 266 2.59 -14.64 6.43
C TRP A 266 2.49 -13.12 6.19
N SER A 267 1.35 -12.52 6.48
CA SER A 267 1.15 -11.07 6.33
C SER A 267 0.07 -10.58 7.29
N ARG A 268 0.16 -9.31 7.68
CA ARG A 268 -0.90 -8.59 8.40
C ARG A 268 -1.94 -7.98 7.47
N LEU A 269 -1.67 -7.99 6.16
CA LEU A 269 -2.60 -7.54 5.13
C LEU A 269 -3.23 -8.72 4.41
N PRO A 270 -4.46 -8.56 3.92
CA PRO A 270 -5.12 -9.60 3.14
C PRO A 270 -4.33 -9.94 1.87
N PRO A 271 -4.42 -11.19 1.38
CA PRO A 271 -3.88 -11.54 0.07
C PRO A 271 -4.72 -10.90 -1.07
N LEU A 272 -4.22 -10.97 -2.30
CA LEU A 272 -5.03 -10.91 -3.52
C LEU A 272 -5.62 -12.32 -3.73
N THR A 273 -6.94 -12.43 -3.82
CA THR A 273 -7.61 -13.76 -3.95
C THR A 273 -8.10 -14.06 -5.35
N GLU A 274 -8.07 -13.07 -6.24
CA GLU A 274 -8.53 -13.16 -7.63
C GLU A 274 -7.36 -12.89 -8.59
N GLY A 275 -7.54 -13.19 -9.87
CA GLY A 275 -6.61 -12.77 -10.93
C GLY A 275 -5.50 -13.77 -11.26
N ILE A 276 -4.28 -13.26 -11.49
CA ILE A 276 -3.17 -14.03 -12.09
C ILE A 276 -2.36 -14.74 -11.01
N PHE A 277 -2.77 -15.97 -10.67
CA PHE A 277 -2.15 -16.84 -9.67
C PHE A 277 -2.19 -18.32 -10.10
N SER A 278 -1.32 -19.15 -9.50
CA SER A 278 -1.40 -20.59 -9.69
C SER A 278 -2.59 -21.16 -8.92
N SER A 279 -3.14 -22.29 -9.38
CA SER A 279 -4.27 -22.96 -8.73
C SER A 279 -3.85 -23.92 -7.60
N GLY A 280 -2.69 -23.67 -6.96
CA GLY A 280 -2.14 -24.54 -5.92
C GLY A 280 -2.82 -24.35 -4.56
N ASN A 281 -2.59 -25.31 -3.65
CA ASN A 281 -3.10 -25.26 -2.26
C ASN A 281 -2.16 -24.52 -1.29
N ASP A 282 -1.17 -23.79 -1.82
CA ASP A 282 -0.26 -23.01 -1.00
C ASP A 282 -0.97 -21.75 -0.51
N THR A 283 -1.22 -21.68 0.80
CA THR A 283 -1.96 -20.57 1.43
C THR A 283 -1.23 -19.23 1.35
N ARG A 284 0.03 -19.21 0.91
CA ARG A 284 0.82 -18.00 0.71
C ARG A 284 0.56 -17.34 -0.65
N ILE A 285 -0.07 -18.05 -1.59
CA ILE A 285 -0.45 -17.50 -2.90
C ILE A 285 -1.28 -16.24 -2.70
N GLY A 286 -0.97 -15.20 -3.48
CA GLY A 286 -1.67 -13.92 -3.38
C GLY A 286 -1.19 -13.02 -2.23
N HIS A 287 -0.29 -13.46 -1.36
CA HIS A 287 0.38 -12.57 -0.42
C HIS A 287 1.64 -11.93 -1.03
N GLN A 288 2.05 -10.78 -0.49
CA GLN A 288 3.36 -10.22 -0.81
C GLN A 288 4.46 -11.22 -0.42
N ALA A 289 5.43 -11.40 -1.30
CA ALA A 289 6.60 -12.23 -1.04
C ALA A 289 7.47 -11.59 0.06
N ARG A 290 8.15 -12.43 0.83
CA ARG A 290 9.22 -11.98 1.72
C ARG A 290 10.35 -11.37 0.90
N GLN A 291 11.08 -10.44 1.52
CA GLN A 291 12.22 -9.76 0.93
C GLN A 291 13.49 -10.03 1.72
N PRO A 292 14.10 -11.21 1.53
CA PRO A 292 15.38 -11.53 2.14
C PRO A 292 16.46 -10.51 1.77
N ARG A 293 17.35 -10.22 2.72
CA ARG A 293 18.65 -9.60 2.46
C ARG A 293 19.66 -10.71 2.21
N VAL A 294 20.18 -10.79 0.99
CA VAL A 294 21.07 -11.87 0.55
C VAL A 294 22.43 -11.33 0.16
N LEU A 295 23.46 -12.16 0.21
CA LEU A 295 24.71 -11.87 -0.50
C LEU A 295 24.75 -12.64 -1.82
N VAL A 296 25.07 -11.91 -2.88
CA VAL A 296 25.33 -12.46 -4.21
C VAL A 296 26.70 -11.96 -4.65
N ASN A 297 27.63 -12.88 -4.92
CA ASN A 297 29.03 -12.53 -5.23
C ASN A 297 29.64 -11.58 -4.19
N GLU A 298 29.48 -11.90 -2.90
CA GLU A 298 29.98 -11.11 -1.76
C GLU A 298 29.38 -9.71 -1.60
N LYS A 299 28.35 -9.36 -2.39
CA LYS A 299 27.63 -8.08 -2.27
C LYS A 299 26.26 -8.29 -1.68
N GLN A 300 25.96 -7.53 -0.64
CA GLN A 300 24.62 -7.50 -0.06
C GLN A 300 23.63 -6.85 -1.04
N ALA A 301 22.49 -7.49 -1.23
CA ALA A 301 21.38 -7.02 -2.05
C ALA A 301 20.05 -7.44 -1.43
N LEU A 302 18.98 -6.73 -1.78
CA LEU A 302 17.63 -7.24 -1.58
C LEU A 302 17.33 -8.31 -2.64
N LEU A 303 16.58 -9.35 -2.28
CA LEU A 303 16.24 -10.42 -3.24
C LEU A 303 15.59 -9.90 -4.54
N ASP A 304 14.86 -8.79 -4.51
CA ASP A 304 14.16 -8.25 -5.66
C ASP A 304 15.06 -7.39 -6.56
N GLU A 305 16.18 -6.89 -6.03
CA GLU A 305 17.28 -6.34 -6.82
C GLU A 305 17.99 -7.46 -7.60
N VAL A 306 18.08 -8.67 -7.01
CA VAL A 306 18.61 -9.87 -7.68
C VAL A 306 17.65 -10.36 -8.76
N GLY A 307 16.36 -10.47 -8.43
CA GLY A 307 15.30 -10.89 -9.35
C GLY A 307 15.01 -9.88 -10.46
N GLY A 308 15.20 -8.59 -10.19
CA GLY A 308 14.92 -7.51 -11.11
C GLY A 308 13.44 -7.10 -11.11
N PRO A 309 13.05 -6.19 -12.03
CA PRO A 309 11.71 -5.59 -12.05
C PRO A 309 10.63 -6.46 -12.70
N ASP A 310 11.01 -7.64 -13.21
CA ASP A 310 10.11 -8.58 -13.88
C ASP A 310 9.75 -9.75 -12.95
N TRP A 311 9.13 -10.79 -13.52
CA TRP A 311 8.89 -12.03 -12.82
C TRP A 311 10.22 -12.67 -12.42
N TYR A 312 10.28 -13.31 -11.27
CA TYR A 312 11.44 -14.11 -10.92
C TYR A 312 11.05 -15.38 -10.18
N LEU A 313 11.78 -16.46 -10.48
CA LEU A 313 11.67 -17.77 -9.89
C LEU A 313 12.85 -17.96 -8.94
N VAL A 314 12.59 -18.10 -7.65
CA VAL A 314 13.58 -18.61 -6.70
C VAL A 314 13.47 -20.12 -6.70
N SER A 315 14.56 -20.84 -7.00
CA SER A 315 14.52 -22.30 -7.10
C SER A 315 15.77 -22.96 -6.56
N ARG A 316 15.59 -24.16 -5.99
CA ARG A 316 16.68 -25.08 -5.64
C ARG A 316 17.20 -25.86 -6.84
N VAL A 317 16.46 -25.87 -7.95
CA VAL A 317 16.79 -26.65 -9.15
C VAL A 317 16.89 -25.72 -10.37
N PRO A 318 17.90 -25.88 -11.23
CA PRO A 318 17.98 -25.14 -12.47
C PRO A 318 16.72 -25.29 -13.34
N CYS A 319 16.16 -24.16 -13.76
CA CYS A 319 14.97 -24.10 -14.60
C CYS A 319 15.07 -22.96 -15.62
N GLU A 320 14.78 -23.25 -16.89
CA GLU A 320 14.69 -22.25 -17.95
C GLU A 320 13.31 -21.59 -17.99
N THR A 321 13.28 -20.28 -17.79
CA THR A 321 12.04 -19.50 -17.68
C THR A 321 11.85 -18.52 -18.85
N GLY A 322 12.90 -18.25 -19.65
CA GLY A 322 12.88 -17.33 -20.80
C GLY A 322 13.04 -15.85 -20.41
N GLY A 323 13.11 -14.93 -21.38
CA GLY A 323 13.45 -13.52 -21.11
C GLY A 323 12.42 -12.68 -20.34
N TRP A 324 11.27 -13.25 -19.98
CA TRP A 324 10.20 -12.58 -19.22
C TRP A 324 10.26 -12.89 -17.71
N CYS A 325 11.02 -13.91 -17.31
CA CYS A 325 11.15 -14.35 -15.93
C CYS A 325 12.61 -14.68 -15.65
N ARG A 326 13.15 -14.19 -14.54
CA ARG A 326 14.52 -14.47 -14.12
C ARG A 326 14.55 -15.66 -13.18
N THR A 327 15.40 -16.65 -13.44
CA THR A 327 15.68 -17.73 -12.47
C THR A 327 16.80 -17.30 -11.53
N ILE A 328 16.59 -17.45 -10.22
CA ILE A 328 17.56 -17.27 -9.15
C ILE A 328 17.73 -18.63 -8.47
N LEU A 329 18.95 -19.18 -8.46
CA LEU A 329 19.23 -20.40 -7.72
C LEU A 329 19.44 -20.06 -6.25
N ALA A 330 18.75 -20.78 -5.36
CA ALA A 330 18.87 -20.60 -3.92
C ALA A 330 20.32 -20.84 -3.45
N ASP A 331 21.03 -21.79 -4.08
CA ASP A 331 22.44 -22.11 -3.78
C ASP A 331 23.41 -20.97 -4.16
N ASP A 332 22.99 -20.04 -5.02
CA ASP A 332 23.79 -18.85 -5.38
C ASP A 332 23.61 -17.70 -4.37
N LEU A 333 22.70 -17.86 -3.40
CA LEU A 333 22.39 -16.86 -2.39
C LEU A 333 22.99 -17.27 -1.05
N VAL A 334 23.69 -16.34 -0.40
CA VAL A 334 24.01 -16.47 1.02
C VAL A 334 22.98 -15.68 1.81
N ASP A 335 22.22 -16.39 2.64
CA ASP A 335 21.17 -15.83 3.48
C ASP A 335 21.51 -16.11 4.94
N SER A 336 21.86 -15.06 5.68
CA SER A 336 22.27 -15.18 7.09
C SER A 336 21.08 -15.22 8.04
N ASP A 337 19.91 -14.76 7.60
CA ASP A 337 18.71 -14.61 8.41
C ASP A 337 17.73 -15.78 8.20
N GLY A 338 17.91 -16.57 7.14
CA GLY A 338 17.07 -17.74 6.81
C GLY A 338 15.77 -17.39 6.10
N ASP A 339 15.58 -16.14 5.69
CA ASP A 339 14.38 -15.63 5.03
C ASP A 339 14.13 -16.25 3.63
N VAL A 340 15.17 -16.70 2.93
CA VAL A 340 15.07 -17.45 1.66
C VAL A 340 14.46 -18.82 1.91
N GLU A 341 14.83 -19.50 3.00
CA GLU A 341 14.21 -20.77 3.35
C GLU A 341 12.77 -20.56 3.81
N LEU A 342 12.47 -19.49 4.55
CA LEU A 342 11.09 -19.12 4.87
C LEU A 342 10.27 -18.77 3.61
N LEU A 343 10.91 -18.18 2.60
CA LEU A 343 10.29 -17.92 1.31
C LEU A 343 9.96 -19.21 0.56
N LEU A 344 10.88 -20.18 0.53
CA LEU A 344 10.65 -21.48 -0.12
C LEU A 344 9.67 -22.34 0.69
N ALA A 345 9.76 -22.29 2.02
CA ALA A 345 9.01 -23.10 3.00
C ALA A 345 8.95 -24.58 2.59
N GLY A 346 10.11 -25.19 2.37
CA GLY A 346 10.23 -26.58 1.95
C GLY A 346 9.93 -26.86 0.47
N ARG A 347 9.40 -25.90 -0.31
CA ARG A 347 9.14 -26.07 -1.75
C ARG A 347 10.40 -25.94 -2.60
N ALA A 348 10.45 -26.65 -3.72
CA ALA A 348 11.56 -26.60 -4.65
C ALA A 348 11.73 -25.25 -5.35
N ALA A 349 10.60 -24.60 -5.63
CA ALA A 349 10.59 -23.29 -6.26
C ALA A 349 9.40 -22.45 -5.83
N VAL A 350 9.61 -21.13 -5.89
CA VAL A 350 8.58 -20.12 -5.67
C VAL A 350 8.69 -19.08 -6.79
N LEU A 351 7.56 -18.80 -7.44
CA LEU A 351 7.45 -17.81 -8.50
C LEU A 351 6.83 -16.53 -7.95
N VAL A 352 7.52 -15.41 -8.17
CA VAL A 352 7.11 -14.08 -7.69
C VAL A 352 6.74 -13.19 -8.87
N ARG A 353 5.59 -12.52 -8.77
CA ARG A 353 5.11 -11.53 -9.72
C ARG A 353 5.97 -10.25 -9.68
N PRO A 354 5.94 -9.41 -10.74
CA PRO A 354 6.63 -8.13 -10.75
C PRO A 354 6.16 -7.16 -9.65
N ASP A 355 4.88 -7.24 -9.24
CA ASP A 355 4.32 -6.48 -8.11
C ASP A 355 4.62 -7.11 -6.74
N ARG A 356 5.55 -8.07 -6.70
CA ARG A 356 6.08 -8.74 -5.51
C ARG A 356 5.06 -9.59 -4.76
N TYR A 357 4.03 -10.06 -5.44
CA TYR A 357 3.10 -11.06 -4.91
C TYR A 357 3.52 -12.47 -5.30
N LEU A 358 3.33 -13.43 -4.39
CA LEU A 358 3.55 -14.84 -4.65
C LEU A 358 2.53 -15.35 -5.66
N PHE A 359 3.01 -15.71 -6.85
CA PHE A 359 2.19 -16.36 -7.86
C PHE A 359 1.83 -17.79 -7.46
N GLY A 360 2.82 -18.52 -6.95
CA GLY A 360 2.72 -19.93 -6.63
C GLY A 360 4.05 -20.55 -6.26
N SER A 361 3.99 -21.79 -5.80
CA SER A 361 5.13 -22.63 -5.46
C SER A 361 5.01 -23.99 -6.13
N ALA A 362 6.12 -24.71 -6.21
CA ALA A 362 6.20 -26.03 -6.83
C ALA A 362 7.20 -26.93 -6.11
N ASP A 363 6.96 -28.23 -6.21
CA ASP A 363 7.95 -29.27 -5.92
C ASP A 363 8.80 -29.53 -7.18
N ASP A 364 9.91 -30.26 -7.06
CA ASP A 364 10.95 -30.36 -8.11
C ASP A 364 10.39 -30.73 -9.50
N ASP A 365 9.44 -31.67 -9.54
CA ASP A 365 8.83 -32.21 -10.75
C ASP A 365 7.75 -31.30 -11.38
N SER A 366 7.26 -30.30 -10.64
CA SER A 366 6.16 -29.41 -11.05
C SER A 366 6.59 -27.97 -11.35
N ILE A 367 7.89 -27.65 -11.27
CA ILE A 367 8.41 -26.31 -11.56
C ILE A 367 8.05 -25.86 -12.99
N GLY A 368 8.18 -26.76 -13.98
CA GLY A 368 7.83 -26.47 -15.37
C GLY A 368 6.33 -26.16 -15.56
N GLU A 369 5.46 -26.82 -14.79
CA GLU A 369 4.02 -26.57 -14.82
C GLU A 369 3.69 -25.19 -14.22
N LEU A 370 4.34 -24.81 -13.11
CA LEU A 370 4.19 -23.51 -12.47
C LEU A 370 4.57 -22.37 -13.42
N VAL A 371 5.76 -22.46 -14.03
CA VAL A 371 6.25 -21.47 -15.01
C VAL A 371 5.36 -21.44 -16.25
N GLY A 372 4.94 -22.60 -16.75
CA GLY A 372 4.04 -22.72 -17.88
C GLY A 372 2.67 -22.11 -17.60
N ALA A 373 2.14 -22.25 -16.38
CA ALA A 373 0.88 -21.65 -15.95
C ALA A 373 0.96 -20.12 -15.94
N ALA A 374 2.01 -19.55 -15.35
CA ALA A 374 2.25 -18.10 -15.39
C ALA A 374 2.32 -17.59 -16.83
N LYS A 375 3.12 -18.22 -17.70
CA LYS A 375 3.25 -17.81 -19.10
C LYS A 375 1.91 -17.81 -19.85
N ARG A 376 1.07 -18.84 -19.61
CA ARG A 376 -0.28 -18.92 -20.21
C ARG A 376 -1.22 -17.83 -19.71
N LEU A 377 -1.22 -17.55 -18.40
CA LEU A 377 -2.09 -16.53 -17.79
C LEU A 377 -1.69 -15.11 -18.22
N ILE A 378 -0.40 -14.85 -18.36
CA ILE A 378 0.11 -13.56 -18.85
C ILE A 378 -0.14 -13.43 -20.36
N GLY A 379 -0.16 -14.54 -21.10
CA GLY A 379 -0.41 -14.55 -22.54
C GLY A 379 0.81 -14.10 -23.37
N ILE A 380 2.02 -14.38 -22.88
CA ILE A 380 3.27 -14.06 -23.59
C ILE A 380 3.41 -15.00 -24.79
N ALA A 381 3.53 -14.43 -25.99
CA ALA A 381 3.72 -15.20 -27.22
C ALA A 381 4.95 -16.12 -27.12
N THR A 382 4.83 -17.36 -27.58
CA THR A 382 6.00 -18.21 -27.82
C THR A 382 6.80 -17.60 -28.98
N ALA A 383 8.00 -17.11 -28.67
CA ALA A 383 8.98 -16.71 -29.67
C ALA A 383 9.34 -17.89 -30.59
#